data_AF-A0AAV4A5S6-F1
#
_entry.id   AF-A0AAV4A5S6-F1
#
_cell.length_a   1.000
_cell.length_b   1.000
_cell.length_c   1.000
_cell.angle_alpha   90.00
_cell.angle_beta   90.00
_cell.angle_gamma   90.00
#
_symmetry.space_group_name_H-M   'P 1'
#
loop_
_entity.id
_entity.type
_entity.pdbx_description
1 polymer ?
#
loop_
_entity_poly.entity_id
_entity_poly.type
_entity_poly.pdbx_seq_one_letter_code
_entity_poly.pdbx_strand_id
1 'polypeptide(L)'
;MKPMEGPTMEVTGDLQSVVEDGMLKLASGKSVPVMTNCAALRDPEKTRSLGLPVLKGEIGGREVDVMRDTGCEGVVVRLQLVDVNQLTGECCLLLRIDNTALLAERAVISLRTTFLSGEVKALCIPDAICDVIVGNVEGARSPEDPDMTMMWVRRRPGRKRSAKR
;
A
#
# COMPACT_ATOMS: atom_id res chain seq x y z
N MET A 1 24.76 -22.02 3.77
CA MET A 1 23.41 -22.09 4.40
C MET A 1 22.39 -21.83 3.31
N LYS A 2 21.51 -22.79 3.00
CA LYS A 2 20.35 -22.53 2.14
C LYS A 2 19.26 -21.88 3.01
N PRO A 3 18.53 -20.85 2.52
CA PRO A 3 17.37 -20.36 3.23
C PRO A 3 16.32 -21.48 3.29
N MET A 4 15.76 -21.71 4.48
CA MET A 4 14.60 -22.59 4.62
C MET A 4 13.41 -21.88 3.97
N GLU A 5 12.95 -22.40 2.83
CA GLU A 5 11.63 -22.09 2.33
C GLU A 5 10.61 -22.66 3.32
N GLY A 6 9.87 -21.77 3.98
CA GLY A 6 8.73 -22.16 4.80
C GLY A 6 7.67 -22.86 3.95
N PRO A 7 6.80 -23.69 4.56
CA PRO A 7 5.79 -24.42 3.81
C PRO A 7 4.90 -23.43 3.05
N THR A 8 4.96 -23.48 1.72
CA THR A 8 3.99 -22.85 0.85
C THR A 8 2.69 -23.65 0.96
N MET A 9 1.70 -23.12 1.67
CA MET A 9 0.33 -23.63 1.60
C MET A 9 -0.22 -23.28 0.21
N GLU A 10 -0.32 -24.28 -0.66
CA GLU A 10 -1.13 -24.19 -1.88
C GLU A 10 -2.60 -24.32 -1.49
N VAL A 11 -3.34 -23.21 -1.61
CA VAL A 11 -4.79 -23.23 -1.39
C VAL A 11 -5.45 -23.80 -2.64
N THR A 12 -5.98 -25.02 -2.55
CA THR A 12 -6.77 -25.64 -3.61
C THR A 12 -8.19 -25.08 -3.59
N GLY A 13 -8.43 -23.99 -4.33
CA GLY A 13 -9.75 -23.37 -4.51
C GLY A 13 -9.67 -21.86 -4.61
N ASP A 14 -10.54 -21.24 -5.40
CA ASP A 14 -10.63 -19.78 -5.55
C ASP A 14 -11.04 -19.12 -4.23
N LEU A 15 -10.11 -18.45 -3.56
CA LEU A 15 -10.35 -17.74 -2.30
C LEU A 15 -11.28 -16.55 -2.51
N GLN A 16 -11.34 -15.95 -3.70
CA GLN A 16 -12.27 -14.84 -3.95
C GLN A 16 -13.72 -15.30 -3.80
N SER A 17 -14.03 -16.54 -4.20
CA SER A 17 -15.38 -17.10 -4.11
C SER A 17 -15.92 -17.26 -2.69
N VAL A 18 -15.04 -17.20 -1.67
CA VAL A 18 -15.39 -17.39 -0.25
C VAL A 18 -15.18 -16.13 0.60
N VAL A 19 -14.82 -15.00 -0.04
CA VAL A 19 -14.76 -13.69 0.63
C VAL A 19 -16.14 -13.04 0.54
N GLU A 20 -16.73 -12.73 1.68
CA GLU A 20 -18.02 -12.04 1.80
C GLU A 20 -17.81 -10.75 2.58
N ASP A 21 -18.25 -9.61 2.05
CA ASP A 21 -18.13 -8.27 2.68
C ASP A 21 -16.70 -7.93 3.15
N GLY A 22 -15.68 -8.32 2.35
CA GLY A 22 -14.27 -8.10 2.69
C GLY A 22 -13.78 -8.96 3.86
N MET A 23 -14.47 -10.05 4.19
CA MET A 23 -14.13 -10.96 5.27
C MET A 23 -14.03 -12.40 4.77
N LEU A 24 -12.99 -13.12 5.18
CA LEU A 24 -12.83 -14.56 4.96
C LEU A 24 -13.31 -15.33 6.19
N LYS A 25 -14.29 -16.21 6.01
CA LYS A 25 -14.76 -17.13 7.06
C LYS A 25 -13.84 -18.34 7.16
N LEU A 26 -13.33 -18.60 8.35
CA LEU A 26 -12.50 -19.76 8.65
C LEU A 26 -13.37 -20.94 9.09
N ALA A 27 -12.89 -22.17 8.89
CA ALA A 27 -13.56 -23.38 9.37
C ALA A 27 -13.82 -23.39 10.90
N SER A 28 -13.09 -22.56 11.65
CA SER A 28 -13.31 -22.35 13.09
C SER A 28 -14.53 -21.48 13.43
N GLY A 29 -15.24 -20.95 12.43
CA GLY A 29 -16.35 -20.00 12.60
C GLY A 29 -15.91 -18.55 12.85
N LYS A 30 -14.60 -18.29 12.92
CA LYS A 30 -14.03 -16.93 13.00
C LYS A 30 -13.95 -16.30 11.62
N SER A 31 -13.93 -14.97 11.57
CA SER A 31 -13.74 -14.20 10.33
C SER A 31 -12.47 -13.34 10.41
N VAL A 32 -11.79 -13.19 9.27
CA VAL A 32 -10.58 -12.37 9.14
C VAL A 32 -10.77 -11.36 8.00
N PRO A 33 -10.44 -10.07 8.19
CA PRO A 33 -10.55 -9.09 7.11
C PRO A 33 -9.59 -9.42 5.96
N VAL A 34 -10.06 -9.21 4.74
CA VAL A 34 -9.33 -9.43 3.49
C VAL A 34 -9.31 -8.16 2.66
N MET A 35 -8.16 -7.86 2.06
CA MET A 35 -8.00 -6.89 0.99
C MET A 35 -7.73 -7.66 -0.30
N THR A 36 -8.50 -7.44 -1.36
CA THR A 36 -8.32 -8.15 -2.63
C THR A 36 -7.46 -7.35 -3.62
N ASN A 37 -6.84 -8.06 -4.57
CA ASN A 37 -6.21 -7.53 -5.79
C ASN A 37 -5.10 -6.49 -5.57
N CYS A 38 -4.02 -6.87 -4.89
CA CYS A 38 -2.79 -6.08 -4.90
C CYS A 38 -1.63 -6.87 -5.53
N ALA A 39 -0.92 -6.24 -6.48
CA ALA A 39 0.32 -6.79 -7.01
C ALA A 39 1.49 -6.52 -6.06
N ALA A 40 2.28 -7.55 -5.73
CA ALA A 40 3.56 -7.40 -5.06
C ALA A 40 4.63 -8.02 -5.95
N LEU A 41 5.56 -7.20 -6.46
CA LEU A 41 6.72 -7.68 -7.22
C LEU A 41 7.93 -7.76 -6.29
N ARG A 42 8.67 -8.86 -6.39
CA ARG A 42 9.89 -9.10 -5.61
C ARG A 42 11.13 -8.37 -6.16
N ASP A 43 11.01 -7.62 -7.27
CA ASP A 43 12.13 -7.01 -7.99
C ASP A 43 11.88 -5.50 -8.25
N PRO A 44 12.57 -4.59 -7.53
CA PRO A 44 12.44 -3.14 -7.68
C PRO A 44 12.87 -2.60 -9.05
N GLU A 45 13.88 -3.20 -9.70
CA GLU A 45 14.40 -2.76 -11.01
C GLU A 45 13.36 -2.98 -12.11
N LYS A 46 12.62 -4.09 -12.03
CA LYS A 46 11.52 -4.38 -12.97
C LYS A 46 10.37 -3.39 -12.84
N THR A 47 10.08 -2.90 -11.64
CA THR A 47 8.94 -1.99 -11.42
C THR A 47 9.00 -0.73 -12.29
N ARG A 48 10.17 -0.10 -12.45
CA ARG A 48 10.34 1.08 -13.31
C ARG A 48 10.20 0.78 -14.80
N SER A 49 10.52 -0.44 -15.20
CA SER A 49 10.42 -0.90 -16.61
C SER A 49 9.00 -1.27 -17.04
N LEU A 50 8.07 -1.44 -16.09
CA LEU A 50 6.70 -1.90 -16.36
C LEU A 50 5.77 -0.80 -16.88
N GLY A 51 6.22 0.46 -16.93
CA GLY A 51 5.41 1.57 -17.42
C GLY A 51 4.15 1.83 -16.60
N LEU A 52 4.17 1.47 -15.31
CA LEU A 52 3.03 1.68 -14.41
C LEU A 52 2.73 3.17 -14.25
N PRO A 53 1.45 3.57 -14.18
CA PRO A 53 1.06 4.98 -14.02
C PRO A 53 1.35 5.43 -12.58
N VAL A 54 2.58 5.85 -12.34
CA VAL A 54 3.09 6.28 -11.03
C VAL A 54 3.18 7.81 -11.00
N LEU A 55 2.58 8.42 -9.98
CA LEU A 55 2.69 9.83 -9.67
C LEU A 55 3.44 10.04 -8.36
N LYS A 56 3.95 11.26 -8.12
CA LYS A 56 4.63 11.60 -6.86
C LYS A 56 3.63 11.95 -5.76
N GLY A 57 3.99 11.63 -4.53
CA GLY A 57 3.26 12.01 -3.33
C GLY A 57 4.18 12.14 -2.12
N GLU A 58 3.59 12.25 -0.93
CA GLU A 58 4.32 12.43 0.31
C GLU A 58 3.71 11.59 1.46
N ILE A 59 4.58 10.95 2.25
CA ILE A 59 4.24 10.36 3.56
C ILE A 59 5.17 10.98 4.61
N GLY A 60 4.60 11.68 5.59
CA GLY A 60 5.36 12.24 6.71
C GLY A 60 6.55 13.12 6.29
N GLY A 61 6.42 13.92 5.22
CA GLY A 61 7.52 14.74 4.69
C GLY A 61 8.46 14.05 3.69
N ARG A 62 8.33 12.74 3.46
CA ARG A 62 9.14 11.97 2.51
C ARG A 62 8.42 11.86 1.17
N GLU A 63 9.11 12.24 0.08
CA GLU A 63 8.59 12.02 -1.27
C GLU A 63 8.53 10.52 -1.59
N VAL A 64 7.42 10.06 -2.16
CA VAL A 64 7.15 8.65 -2.48
C VAL A 64 6.55 8.49 -3.88
N ASP A 65 6.71 7.30 -4.44
CA ASP A 65 6.04 6.89 -5.67
C ASP A 65 4.64 6.31 -5.36
N VAL A 66 3.61 6.79 -6.05
CA VAL A 66 2.21 6.47 -5.77
C VAL A 66 1.55 5.93 -7.03
N MET A 67 0.97 4.74 -6.92
CA MET A 67 0.19 4.11 -7.99
C MET A 67 -1.29 4.11 -7.61
N ARG A 68 -2.16 4.56 -8.52
CA ARG A 68 -3.60 4.33 -8.40
C ARG A 68 -3.93 2.96 -8.99
N ASP A 69 -4.50 2.08 -8.17
CA ASP A 69 -4.88 0.72 -8.58
C ASP A 69 -6.38 0.49 -8.32
N THR A 70 -7.21 0.62 -9.35
CA THR A 70 -8.66 0.38 -9.23
C THR A 70 -9.00 -1.09 -9.06
N GLY A 71 -8.03 -2.00 -9.20
CA GLY A 71 -8.21 -3.41 -8.85
C GLY A 71 -8.19 -3.63 -7.34
N CYS A 72 -7.43 -2.83 -6.58
CA CYS A 72 -7.23 -3.00 -5.14
C CYS A 72 -8.36 -2.34 -4.32
N GLU A 73 -8.79 -2.95 -3.23
CA GLU A 73 -9.83 -2.42 -2.34
C GLU A 73 -9.30 -1.50 -1.22
N GLY A 74 -7.99 -1.35 -1.07
CA GLY A 74 -7.43 -0.59 0.05
C GLY A 74 -6.15 0.16 -0.26
N VAL A 75 -5.59 0.79 0.76
CA VAL A 75 -4.28 1.44 0.67
C VAL A 75 -3.21 0.46 1.09
N VAL A 76 -2.17 0.31 0.26
CA VAL A 76 -0.97 -0.47 0.59
C VAL A 76 0.22 0.47 0.64
N VAL A 77 1.08 0.27 1.63
CA VAL A 77 2.32 1.04 1.80
C VAL A 77 3.49 0.08 1.99
N ARG A 78 4.65 0.44 1.42
CA ARG A 78 5.89 -0.28 1.69
C ARG A 78 6.24 -0.16 3.17
N LEU A 79 6.45 -1.29 3.86
CA LEU A 79 6.68 -1.32 5.31
C LEU A 79 7.85 -0.41 5.75
N GLN A 80 8.89 -0.27 4.93
CA GLN A 80 10.07 0.57 5.23
C GLN A 80 9.76 2.08 5.32
N LEU A 81 8.59 2.51 4.84
CA LEU A 81 8.12 3.90 4.89
C LEU A 81 7.25 4.20 6.12
N VAL A 82 6.97 3.18 6.92
CA VAL A 82 6.12 3.25 8.11
C VAL A 82 7.00 3.22 9.36
N ASP A 83 6.82 4.21 10.23
CA ASP A 83 7.48 4.23 11.53
C ASP A 83 6.76 3.28 12.49
N VAL A 84 7.50 2.63 13.40
CA VAL A 84 6.96 1.57 14.29
C VAL A 84 5.78 2.04 15.14
N ASN A 85 5.75 3.32 15.51
CA ASN A 85 4.66 3.94 16.26
C ASN A 85 3.37 4.16 15.44
N GLN A 86 3.42 4.00 14.12
CA GLN A 86 2.27 4.10 13.22
C GLN A 86 1.56 2.75 13.04
N LEU A 87 2.22 1.65 13.38
CA LEU A 87 1.65 0.29 13.34
C LEU A 87 0.54 0.15 14.38
N THR A 88 -0.57 -0.48 14.02
CA THR A 88 -1.77 -0.56 14.86
C THR A 88 -1.88 -1.86 15.66
N GLY A 89 -1.07 -2.89 15.36
CA GLY A 89 -1.26 -4.25 15.84
C GLY A 89 -2.41 -5.00 15.14
N GLU A 90 -3.19 -4.33 14.28
CA GLU A 90 -4.29 -4.97 13.55
C GLU A 90 -3.75 -5.61 12.27
N CYS A 91 -3.88 -6.93 12.13
CA CYS A 91 -3.52 -7.64 10.91
C CYS A 91 -4.72 -7.83 9.97
N CYS A 92 -4.44 -7.90 8.68
CA CYS A 92 -5.40 -8.18 7.61
C CYS A 92 -4.77 -9.14 6.60
N LEU A 93 -5.56 -10.03 6.04
CA LEU A 93 -5.12 -10.84 4.91
C LEU A 93 -5.20 -10.01 3.63
N LEU A 94 -4.19 -10.15 2.77
CA LEU A 94 -4.21 -9.64 1.41
C LEU A 94 -4.34 -10.82 0.47
N LEU A 95 -5.42 -10.87 -0.29
CA LEU A 95 -5.64 -11.83 -1.35
C LEU A 95 -5.09 -11.28 -2.67
N ARG A 96 -4.11 -11.98 -3.23
CA ARG A 96 -3.40 -11.59 -4.45
C ARG A 96 -4.06 -12.21 -5.69
N ILE A 97 -3.73 -11.68 -6.86
CA ILE A 97 -4.29 -12.13 -8.16
C ILE A 97 -3.98 -13.60 -8.49
N ASP A 98 -2.89 -14.14 -7.94
CA ASP A 98 -2.51 -15.56 -8.05
C ASP A 98 -3.25 -16.45 -7.04
N ASN A 99 -4.30 -15.92 -6.40
CA ASN A 99 -5.12 -16.61 -5.42
C ASN A 99 -4.37 -17.09 -4.18
N THR A 100 -3.27 -16.42 -3.84
CA THR A 100 -2.56 -16.65 -2.58
C THR A 100 -2.83 -15.52 -1.60
N ALA A 101 -2.67 -15.80 -0.31
CA ALA A 101 -2.90 -14.83 0.75
C ALA A 101 -1.60 -14.43 1.47
N LEU A 102 -1.48 -13.15 1.82
CA LEU A 102 -0.41 -12.60 2.64
C LEU A 102 -1.01 -11.95 3.90
N LEU A 103 -0.62 -12.39 5.09
CA LEU A 103 -0.98 -11.69 6.33
C LEU A 103 -0.05 -10.48 6.51
N ALA A 104 -0.64 -9.29 6.67
CA ALA A 104 0.11 -8.06 6.85
C ALA A 104 -0.55 -7.17 7.92
N GLU A 105 0.27 -6.38 8.60
CA GLU A 105 -0.17 -5.45 9.63
C GLU A 105 -0.63 -4.12 9.02
N ARG A 106 -1.60 -3.46 9.66
CA ARG A 106 -2.05 -2.12 9.29
C ARG A 106 -1.27 -1.04 10.03
N ALA A 107 -1.09 0.09 9.35
CA ALA A 107 -0.57 1.31 9.94
C ALA A 107 -1.49 2.49 9.66
N VAL A 108 -1.47 3.48 10.54
CA VAL A 108 -2.09 4.79 10.31
C VAL A 108 -1.04 5.75 9.79
N ILE A 109 -1.18 6.18 8.53
CA ILE A 109 -0.22 7.07 7.88
C ILE A 109 -0.91 8.37 7.45
N SER A 110 -0.17 9.48 7.51
CA SER A 110 -0.58 10.75 6.91
C SER A 110 -0.09 10.79 5.47
N LEU A 111 -1.04 10.68 4.54
CA LEU A 111 -0.79 10.62 3.12
C LEU A 111 -1.12 11.97 2.46
N ARG A 112 -0.27 12.43 1.53
CA ARG A 112 -0.54 13.59 0.69
C ARG A 112 -0.18 13.28 -0.75
N THR A 113 -1.18 12.94 -1.55
CA THR A 113 -1.00 12.52 -2.94
C THR A 113 -2.06 13.13 -3.84
N THR A 114 -1.85 12.99 -5.15
CA THR A 114 -2.82 13.38 -6.17
C THR A 114 -4.11 12.54 -6.15
N PHE A 115 -4.07 11.33 -5.59
CA PHE A 115 -5.21 10.40 -5.59
C PHE A 115 -5.95 10.34 -4.26
N LEU A 116 -5.26 10.59 -3.16
CA LEU A 116 -5.81 10.53 -1.80
C LEU A 116 -4.94 11.36 -0.86
N SER A 117 -5.57 12.14 0.00
CA SER A 117 -4.89 12.94 1.02
C SER A 117 -5.64 12.85 2.34
N GLY A 118 -4.90 12.84 3.45
CA GLY A 118 -5.43 12.70 4.81
C GLY A 118 -4.79 11.56 5.59
N GLU A 119 -5.34 11.28 6.76
CA GLU A 119 -4.93 10.14 7.57
C GLU A 119 -5.67 8.88 7.09
N VAL A 120 -4.92 7.81 6.80
CA VAL A 120 -5.47 6.58 6.23
C VAL A 120 -4.90 5.35 6.91
N LYS A 121 -5.73 4.30 7.02
CA LYS A 121 -5.27 2.95 7.39
C LYS A 121 -4.70 2.27 6.13
N ALA A 122 -3.42 1.95 6.16
CA ALA A 122 -2.73 1.28 5.06
C ALA A 122 -2.20 -0.09 5.49
N LEU A 123 -2.25 -1.06 4.59
CA LEU A 123 -1.65 -2.38 4.79
C LEU A 123 -0.15 -2.32 4.49
N CYS A 124 0.68 -2.80 5.42
CA CYS A 124 2.12 -2.69 5.33
C CYS A 124 2.72 -3.94 4.69
N ILE A 125 3.25 -3.80 3.47
CA ILE A 125 3.87 -4.91 2.74
C ILE A 125 5.38 -4.63 2.58
N PRO A 126 6.28 -5.56 2.96
CA PRO A 126 7.72 -5.36 2.83
C PRO A 126 8.17 -5.08 1.39
N ASP A 127 7.75 -5.93 0.45
CA ASP A 127 8.17 -5.92 -0.95
C ASP A 127 7.02 -5.50 -1.88
N ALA A 128 6.34 -4.38 -1.53
CA ALA A 128 5.34 -3.78 -2.41
C ALA A 128 5.97 -3.35 -3.74
N ILE A 129 5.21 -3.43 -4.83
CA ILE A 129 5.68 -2.98 -6.15
C ILE A 129 5.95 -1.47 -6.14
N CYS A 130 5.01 -0.68 -5.64
CA CYS A 130 5.12 0.77 -5.48
C CYS A 130 5.33 1.13 -4.00
N ASP A 131 5.78 2.35 -3.72
CA ASP A 131 5.90 2.83 -2.34
C ASP A 131 4.52 2.97 -1.69
N VAL A 132 3.55 3.48 -2.44
CA VAL A 132 2.14 3.56 -2.06
C VAL A 132 1.27 3.09 -3.21
N ILE A 133 0.27 2.27 -2.89
CA ILE A 133 -0.80 1.89 -3.81
C ILE A 133 -2.10 2.39 -3.20
N VAL A 134 -2.83 3.20 -3.95
CA VAL A 134 -4.15 3.71 -3.56
C VAL A 134 -5.19 2.89 -4.30
N GLY A 135 -5.92 2.06 -3.56
CA GLY A 135 -7.07 1.30 -4.01
C GLY A 135 -8.39 2.10 -4.04
N ASN A 136 -9.49 1.38 -4.21
CA ASN A 136 -10.86 1.88 -4.12
C ASN A 136 -11.27 2.11 -2.67
N VAL A 137 -10.81 3.22 -2.10
CA VAL A 137 -11.19 3.68 -0.76
C VAL A 137 -11.99 4.97 -0.83
N GLU A 138 -12.73 5.27 0.24
CA GLU A 138 -13.43 6.54 0.36
C GLU A 138 -12.47 7.72 0.20
N GLY A 139 -12.86 8.72 -0.62
CA GLY A 139 -12.05 9.88 -0.92
C GLY A 139 -10.97 9.67 -1.99
N ALA A 140 -10.78 8.45 -2.50
CA ALA A 140 -9.86 8.22 -3.62
C ALA A 140 -10.38 8.83 -4.92
N ARG A 141 -9.54 9.58 -5.63
CA ARG A 141 -9.84 10.13 -6.95
C ARG A 141 -9.69 9.06 -8.04
N SER A 142 -10.32 9.30 -9.20
CA SER A 142 -10.17 8.42 -10.37
C SER A 142 -8.75 8.53 -10.96
N PRO A 143 -8.23 7.47 -11.60
CA PRO A 143 -6.96 7.52 -12.31
C PRO A 143 -6.89 8.65 -13.37
N GLU A 144 -8.02 9.00 -13.98
CA GLU A 144 -8.15 10.00 -15.03
C GLU A 144 -8.30 11.44 -14.50
N ASP A 145 -8.62 11.61 -13.21
CA ASP A 145 -8.80 12.91 -12.56
C ASP A 145 -7.95 13.07 -11.28
N PRO A 146 -6.60 13.05 -11.39
CA PRO A 146 -5.71 13.30 -10.27
C PRO A 146 -5.70 14.78 -9.83
N ASP A 147 -5.43 15.05 -8.56
CA ASP A 147 -5.22 16.42 -8.05
C ASP A 147 -3.82 16.92 -8.41
N MET A 148 -3.71 17.46 -9.61
CA MET A 148 -2.45 17.98 -10.13
C MET A 148 -1.93 19.21 -9.37
N THR A 149 -2.73 19.86 -8.52
CA THR A 149 -2.23 20.96 -7.67
C THR A 149 -1.22 20.46 -6.63
N MET A 150 -1.31 19.18 -6.24
CA MET A 150 -0.43 18.53 -5.28
C MET A 150 0.99 18.30 -5.82
N MET A 151 1.18 18.15 -7.13
CA MET A 151 2.50 17.90 -7.75
C MET A 151 3.48 19.08 -7.60
N TRP A 152 2.99 20.29 -7.34
CA TRP A 152 3.81 21.51 -7.38
C TRP A 152 4.31 21.97 -6.00
N VAL A 153 3.99 21.26 -4.92
CA VAL A 153 4.42 21.64 -3.56
C VAL A 153 5.85 21.16 -3.29
N ARG A 154 6.80 21.62 -4.11
CA ARG A 154 8.20 21.66 -3.72
C ARG A 154 8.34 22.73 -2.65
N ARG A 155 8.31 22.36 -1.36
CA ARG A 155 8.82 23.26 -0.31
C ARG A 155 10.29 23.48 -0.60
N ARG A 156 10.65 24.66 -1.14
CA ARG A 156 12.04 25.13 -1.17
C ARG A 156 12.58 25.00 0.27
N PRO A 157 13.72 24.33 0.52
CA PRO A 157 14.31 24.35 1.84
C PRO A 157 14.57 25.81 2.23
N GLY A 158 14.05 26.20 3.39
CA GLY A 158 14.15 27.55 3.92
C GLY A 158 15.61 28.01 3.93
N ARG A 159 15.86 29.11 3.23
CA ARG A 159 17.12 29.85 3.25
C ARG A 159 17.40 30.21 4.71
N LYS A 160 18.32 29.50 5.39
CA LYS A 160 18.79 29.88 6.72
C LYS A 160 19.28 31.32 6.62
N ARG A 161 18.62 32.25 7.32
CA ARG A 161 19.12 33.62 7.48
C ARG A 161 20.40 33.52 8.30
N SER A 162 21.54 33.70 7.65
CA SER A 162 22.82 33.91 8.31
C SER A 162 22.71 35.23 9.09
N ALA A 163 22.53 35.14 10.40
CA ALA A 163 22.86 36.25 11.28
C ALA A 163 24.39 36.34 11.33
N LYS A 164 24.95 37.41 10.78
CA LYS A 164 26.35 37.76 11.00
C LYS A 164 26.39 38.97 11.93
N ARG A 165 27.03 38.75 13.07
CA ARG A 165 27.48 39.74 14.05
C ARG A 165 28.42 40.74 13.41
#